data_AF-A0A3A5VHQ8-F1
#
_entry.id   AF-A0A3A5VHQ8-F1
#
_cell.length_a   1.000
_cell.length_b   1.000
_cell.length_c   1.000
_cell.angle_alpha   90.00
_cell.angle_beta   90.00
_cell.angle_gamma   90.00
#
_symmetry.space_group_name_H-M   'P 1'
#
loop_
_entity.id
_entity.type
_entity.pdbx_description
1 polymer ?
#
loop_
_entity_poly.entity_id
_entity_poly.type
_entity_poly.pdbx_seq_one_letter_code
_entity_poly.pdbx_strand_id
1 'polypeptide(L)'
;MRWTWLPHVWGLLTPAVTLAGLLIGGWWMASTLVLLLIIYPVVDQVLGTSITTHPLQEGRAHNIIVHLHALGVLVVVTALLWRVSIDGFTAMTAMGLLSAGISNGASGIVSAHELGHRRPRSASWWLARTTLFSVLYAHFTTEHNHTHHRHWARDVDPTSSPWGRSIYAHFVRTVPLQLKGAWASRRKDTARVLCLEATFVIVLSVLAWPLSLAFVAQAGVAVYLLEFVNYLQHHGLRRGDDERPNATHAWESRHRLSRWTLMELPLHPSHHMKSSTRYERLGVHDEAPQLPFGYYAMFWLAHVPPVFGRLLRKQVNAAGAA
;
A
#
# COMPACT_ATOMS: atom_id res chain seq x y z
N MET A 1 8.68 12.62 28.17
CA MET A 1 7.81 11.82 27.28
C MET A 1 8.52 11.72 25.93
N ARG A 2 8.93 10.53 25.48
CA ARG A 2 9.63 10.38 24.18
C ARG A 2 8.59 10.52 23.06
N TRP A 3 8.80 11.44 22.12
CA TRP A 3 7.90 11.72 21.00
C TRP A 3 8.05 10.67 19.89
N THR A 4 7.76 9.41 20.21
CA THR A 4 7.96 8.24 19.33
C THR A 4 7.12 8.29 18.05
N TRP A 5 6.03 9.07 18.07
CA TRP A 5 5.16 9.31 16.92
C TRP A 5 5.68 10.38 15.96
N LEU A 6 6.61 11.25 16.37
CA LEU A 6 7.06 12.39 15.57
C LEU A 6 7.63 11.98 14.20
N PRO A 7 8.42 10.89 14.08
CA PRO A 7 8.90 10.46 12.78
C PRO A 7 7.79 10.08 11.79
N HIS A 8 6.66 9.54 12.27
CA HIS A 8 5.53 9.15 11.43
C HIS A 8 4.82 10.34 10.77
N VAL A 9 5.00 11.56 11.28
CA VAL A 9 4.49 12.78 10.65
C VAL A 9 5.12 12.98 9.27
N TRP A 10 6.31 12.46 9.01
CA TRP A 10 6.94 12.51 7.69
C TRP A 10 6.09 11.82 6.61
N GLY A 11 5.32 10.79 6.98
CA GLY A 11 4.38 10.15 6.05
C GLY A 11 3.38 11.14 5.44
N LEU A 12 2.93 12.12 6.23
CA LEU A 12 1.95 13.13 5.80
C LEU A 12 2.51 14.11 4.75
N LEU A 13 3.83 14.14 4.53
CA LEU A 13 4.42 14.90 3.43
C LEU A 13 3.91 14.39 2.08
N THR A 14 3.67 13.09 1.94
CA THR A 14 3.20 12.49 0.67
C THR A 14 1.86 13.09 0.20
N PRO A 15 0.75 13.00 0.96
CA PRO A 15 -0.50 13.63 0.55
C PRO A 15 -0.41 15.17 0.53
N ALA A 16 0.37 15.80 1.42
CA ALA A 16 0.50 17.26 1.47
C ALA A 16 1.20 17.83 0.22
N VAL A 17 2.33 17.24 -0.20
CA VAL A 17 3.06 17.63 -1.41
C VAL A 17 2.24 17.39 -2.66
N THR A 18 1.49 16.28 -2.69
CA THR A 18 0.55 15.99 -3.79
C THR A 18 -0.54 17.04 -3.89
N LEU A 19 -1.18 17.37 -2.77
CA LEU A 19 -2.22 18.38 -2.73
C LEU A 19 -1.68 19.75 -3.16
N ALA A 20 -0.53 20.16 -2.63
CA ALA A 20 0.12 21.41 -3.04
C ALA A 20 0.43 21.43 -4.55
N GLY A 21 0.97 20.33 -5.08
CA GLY A 21 1.26 20.18 -6.51
C GLY A 21 0.01 20.31 -7.39
N LEU A 22 -1.09 19.69 -6.98
CA LEU A 22 -2.39 19.79 -7.66
C LEU A 22 -3.02 21.18 -7.54
N LEU A 23 -2.87 21.88 -6.40
CA LEU A 23 -3.42 23.24 -6.23
C LEU A 23 -2.61 24.29 -6.99
N ILE A 24 -1.29 24.16 -7.05
CA ILE A 24 -0.41 25.10 -7.77
C ILE A 24 -0.46 24.85 -9.28
N GLY A 25 -0.41 23.59 -9.72
CA GLY A 25 -0.46 23.22 -11.14
C GLY A 25 0.89 23.29 -11.84
N GLY A 26 0.87 23.14 -13.17
CA GLY A 26 2.08 23.08 -14.01
C GLY A 26 3.03 21.95 -13.59
N TRP A 27 4.33 22.22 -13.60
CA TRP A 27 5.37 21.24 -13.25
C TRP A 27 5.29 20.74 -11.81
N TRP A 28 4.65 21.50 -10.91
CA TRP A 28 4.46 21.08 -9.51
C TRP A 28 3.57 19.85 -9.38
N MET A 29 2.77 19.52 -10.40
CA MET A 29 2.00 18.27 -10.43
C MET A 29 2.87 17.00 -10.48
N ALA A 30 4.17 17.11 -10.76
CA ALA A 30 5.13 16.00 -10.68
C ALA A 30 5.85 15.90 -9.31
N SER A 31 5.57 16.77 -8.35
CA SER A 31 6.31 16.88 -7.09
C SER A 31 6.34 15.58 -6.28
N THR A 32 5.22 14.86 -6.22
CA THR A 32 5.12 13.57 -5.51
C THR A 32 5.92 12.47 -6.18
N LEU A 33 6.01 12.49 -7.52
CA LEU A 33 6.87 11.55 -8.25
C LEU A 33 8.32 11.77 -7.86
N VAL A 34 8.78 13.02 -7.85
CA VAL A 34 10.14 13.37 -7.40
C VAL A 34 10.34 12.97 -5.93
N LEU A 35 9.36 13.24 -5.06
CA LEU A 35 9.43 12.91 -3.65
C LEU A 35 9.60 11.40 -3.42
N LEU A 36 8.70 10.58 -3.96
CA LEU A 36 8.64 9.14 -3.65
C LEU A 36 9.61 8.31 -4.48
N LEU A 37 9.90 8.72 -5.72
CA LEU A 37 10.72 7.94 -6.64
C LEU A 37 12.19 8.39 -6.65
N ILE A 38 12.52 9.60 -6.16
CA ILE A 38 13.90 10.10 -6.16
C ILE A 38 14.36 10.44 -4.74
N ILE A 39 13.64 11.31 -4.03
CA ILE A 39 14.09 11.81 -2.72
C ILE A 39 14.02 10.71 -1.66
N TYR A 40 12.89 10.02 -1.53
CA TYR A 40 12.68 9.01 -0.49
C TYR A 40 13.66 7.82 -0.59
N PRO A 41 13.96 7.23 -1.76
CA PRO A 41 14.99 6.18 -1.85
C PRO A 41 16.35 6.64 -1.31
N VAL A 42 16.77 7.87 -1.61
CA VAL A 42 18.05 8.42 -1.14
C VAL A 42 18.00 8.67 0.37
N VAL A 43 16.95 9.33 0.85
CA VAL A 43 16.79 9.65 2.28
C VAL A 43 16.68 8.38 3.13
N ASP A 44 15.94 7.37 2.67
CA ASP A 44 15.78 6.09 3.39
C ASP A 44 17.10 5.33 3.49
N GLN A 45 17.93 5.40 2.44
CA GLN A 45 19.27 4.82 2.46
C GLN A 45 20.20 5.57 3.43
N VAL A 46 20.14 6.91 3.44
CA VAL A 46 20.96 7.76 4.33
C VAL A 46 20.55 7.61 5.79
N LEU A 47 19.25 7.53 6.08
CA LEU A 47 18.75 7.33 7.44
C LEU A 47 19.06 5.94 7.99
N GLY A 48 19.23 4.96 7.09
CA GLY A 48 19.59 3.59 7.42
C GLY A 48 18.47 2.81 8.10
N THR A 49 18.85 1.76 8.81
CA THR A 49 17.91 0.85 9.47
C THR A 49 17.83 1.09 10.97
N SER A 50 16.75 0.63 11.59
CA SER A 50 16.60 0.62 13.05
C SER A 50 15.78 -0.59 13.48
N ILE A 51 16.23 -1.24 14.56
CA ILE A 51 15.46 -2.27 15.29
C ILE A 51 14.57 -1.67 16.38
N THR A 52 14.67 -0.35 16.62
CA THR A 52 13.93 0.28 17.71
C THR A 52 12.44 0.30 17.36
N THR A 53 11.66 -0.39 18.19
CA THR A 53 10.20 -0.38 18.21
C THR A 53 9.74 -0.15 19.65
N HIS A 54 8.52 0.35 19.81
CA HIS A 54 7.91 0.56 21.13
C HIS A 54 6.53 -0.08 21.19
N PRO A 55 6.45 -1.43 21.10
CA PRO A 55 5.24 -2.15 20.72
C PRO A 55 4.10 -2.07 21.75
N LEU A 56 4.38 -1.54 22.95
CA LEU A 56 3.42 -1.44 24.05
C LEU A 56 2.74 -0.06 24.16
N GLN A 57 3.12 0.92 23.35
CA GLN A 57 2.54 2.27 23.44
C GLN A 57 1.31 2.42 22.54
N GLU A 58 0.15 2.79 23.12
CA GLU A 58 -0.96 3.37 22.35
C GLU A 58 -0.76 4.87 22.23
N GLY A 59 -0.64 5.38 21.01
CA GLY A 59 -0.52 6.81 20.79
C GLY A 59 -1.81 7.37 20.20
N ARG A 60 -2.50 8.26 20.91
CA ARG A 60 -3.54 9.11 20.30
C ARG A 60 -3.00 9.82 19.05
N ALA A 61 -1.73 10.23 19.07
CA ALA A 61 -1.03 10.81 17.93
C ALA A 61 -0.91 9.82 16.74
N HIS A 62 -0.44 8.59 16.96
CA HIS A 62 -0.37 7.56 15.92
C HIS A 62 -1.74 7.32 15.28
N ASN A 63 -2.78 7.25 16.12
CA ASN A 63 -4.15 7.12 15.67
C ASN A 63 -4.60 8.32 14.81
N ILE A 64 -4.29 9.55 15.21
CA ILE A 64 -4.61 10.74 14.42
C ILE A 64 -3.89 10.69 13.06
N ILE A 65 -2.59 10.38 13.04
CA ILE A 65 -1.76 10.35 11.83
C ILE A 65 -2.38 9.41 10.78
N VAL A 66 -2.74 8.18 11.14
CA VAL A 66 -3.32 7.23 10.18
C VAL A 66 -4.68 7.71 9.64
N HIS A 67 -5.49 8.41 10.44
CA HIS A 67 -6.74 8.99 9.93
C HIS A 67 -6.49 10.20 9.03
N LEU A 68 -5.46 11.01 9.31
CA LEU A 68 -5.06 12.11 8.43
C LEU A 68 -4.58 11.61 7.08
N HIS A 69 -3.85 10.50 7.03
CA HIS A 69 -3.49 9.83 5.78
C HIS A 69 -4.73 9.43 4.97
N ALA A 70 -5.69 8.74 5.60
CA ALA A 70 -6.91 8.28 4.95
C ALA A 70 -7.80 9.43 4.47
N LEU A 71 -7.96 10.48 5.28
CA LEU A 71 -8.69 11.70 4.89
C LEU A 71 -7.96 12.46 3.77
N GLY A 72 -6.63 12.51 3.80
CA GLY A 72 -5.80 13.18 2.81
C GLY A 72 -6.02 12.64 1.40
N VAL A 73 -6.28 11.33 1.26
CA VAL A 73 -6.61 10.71 -0.03
C VAL A 73 -7.87 11.28 -0.64
N LEU A 74 -8.93 11.41 0.17
CA LEU A 74 -10.21 11.93 -0.32
C LEU A 74 -10.01 13.37 -0.83
N VAL A 75 -9.24 14.17 -0.10
CA VAL A 75 -8.88 15.54 -0.50
C VAL A 75 -8.02 15.55 -1.78
N VAL A 76 -7.03 14.67 -1.89
CA VAL A 76 -6.15 14.56 -3.08
C VAL A 76 -6.94 14.14 -4.32
N VAL A 77 -7.83 13.15 -4.21
CA VAL A 77 -8.69 12.73 -5.34
C VAL A 77 -9.61 13.87 -5.75
N THR A 78 -10.25 14.56 -4.80
CA THR A 78 -11.09 15.72 -5.12
C THR A 78 -10.28 16.85 -5.78
N ALA A 79 -9.07 17.14 -5.29
CA ALA A 79 -8.19 18.14 -5.89
C ALA A 79 -7.74 17.75 -7.30
N LEU A 80 -7.50 16.46 -7.57
CA LEU A 80 -7.19 15.97 -8.91
C LEU A 80 -8.38 16.19 -9.85
N LEU A 81 -9.59 15.80 -9.44
CA LEU A 81 -10.78 15.97 -10.27
C LEU A 81 -11.07 17.46 -10.53
N TRP A 82 -10.92 18.32 -9.51
CA TRP A 82 -11.00 19.76 -9.66
C TRP A 82 -9.96 20.28 -10.66
N ARG A 83 -8.69 19.87 -10.54
CA ARG A 83 -7.62 20.27 -11.46
C ARG A 83 -7.92 19.84 -12.90
N VAL A 84 -8.35 18.60 -13.13
CA VAL A 84 -8.74 18.12 -14.46
C VAL A 84 -9.99 18.83 -14.99
N SER A 85 -10.90 19.27 -14.12
CA SER A 85 -12.10 20.02 -14.54
C SER A 85 -11.78 21.41 -15.09
N ILE A 86 -10.68 22.03 -14.66
CA ILE A 86 -10.23 23.35 -15.11
C ILE A 86 -9.30 23.21 -16.31
N ASP A 87 -8.27 22.37 -16.19
CA ASP A 87 -7.18 22.31 -17.16
C ASP A 87 -7.43 21.29 -18.29
N GLY A 88 -8.42 20.41 -18.13
CA GLY A 88 -8.63 19.26 -19.01
C GLY A 88 -7.52 18.21 -18.89
N PHE A 89 -7.44 17.33 -19.89
CA PHE A 89 -6.35 16.35 -20.01
C PHE A 89 -5.17 16.94 -20.77
N THR A 90 -4.08 17.17 -20.05
CA THR A 90 -2.80 17.68 -20.56
C THR A 90 -1.68 16.79 -20.03
N ALA A 91 -0.46 16.96 -20.56
CA ALA A 91 0.72 16.28 -20.01
C ALA A 91 0.92 16.59 -18.52
N MET A 92 0.60 17.81 -18.08
CA MET A 92 0.76 18.20 -16.68
C MET A 92 -0.32 17.58 -15.79
N THR A 93 -1.58 17.52 -16.23
CA THR A 93 -2.62 16.82 -15.46
C THR A 93 -2.43 15.30 -15.46
N ALA A 94 -1.78 14.74 -16.48
CA ALA A 94 -1.30 13.35 -16.45
C ALA A 94 -0.22 13.14 -15.38
N MET A 95 0.74 14.06 -15.21
CA MET A 95 1.69 14.02 -14.09
C MET A 95 0.98 14.13 -12.75
N GLY A 96 -0.02 15.02 -12.64
CA GLY A 96 -0.84 15.17 -11.44
C GLY A 96 -1.61 13.91 -11.07
N LEU A 97 -2.13 13.21 -12.08
CA LEU A 97 -2.78 11.91 -11.95
C LEU A 97 -1.82 10.85 -11.43
N LEU A 98 -0.61 10.74 -11.99
CA LEU A 98 0.41 9.80 -11.52
C LEU A 98 0.82 10.11 -10.07
N SER A 99 1.04 11.39 -9.75
CA SER A 99 1.33 11.85 -8.38
C SER A 99 0.22 11.49 -7.41
N ALA A 100 -1.04 11.76 -7.79
CA ALA A 100 -2.21 11.41 -6.99
C ALA A 100 -2.31 9.89 -6.77
N GLY A 101 -2.15 9.09 -7.83
CA GLY A 101 -2.21 7.65 -7.74
C GLY A 101 -1.11 7.05 -6.84
N ILE A 102 0.14 7.49 -6.99
CA ILE A 102 1.25 7.04 -6.13
C ILE A 102 1.03 7.48 -4.67
N SER A 103 0.57 8.71 -4.44
CA SER A 103 0.20 9.18 -3.10
C SER A 103 -0.92 8.31 -2.50
N ASN A 104 -1.98 8.06 -3.27
CA ASN A 104 -3.13 7.31 -2.81
C ASN A 104 -2.80 5.84 -2.54
N GLY A 105 -1.85 5.25 -3.28
CA GLY A 105 -1.31 3.93 -2.95
C GLY A 105 -0.48 3.94 -1.66
N ALA A 106 0.53 4.82 -1.56
CA ALA A 106 1.51 4.82 -0.46
C ALA A 106 0.93 5.31 0.87
N SER A 107 0.10 6.35 0.83
CA SER A 107 -0.56 6.95 1.99
C SER A 107 -1.94 6.33 2.20
N GLY A 108 -2.72 6.22 1.14
CA GLY A 108 -4.14 5.92 1.24
C GLY A 108 -4.46 4.47 1.48
N ILE A 109 -4.01 3.59 0.59
CA ILE A 109 -4.28 2.17 0.73
C ILE A 109 -3.62 1.63 1.99
N VAL A 110 -2.40 2.06 2.33
CA VAL A 110 -1.75 1.61 3.57
C VAL A 110 -2.49 2.07 4.83
N SER A 111 -2.97 3.32 4.88
CA SER A 111 -3.82 3.73 6.01
C SER A 111 -5.17 3.02 6.02
N ALA A 112 -5.78 2.77 4.86
CA ALA A 112 -7.02 2.01 4.76
C ALA A 112 -6.85 0.53 5.16
N HIS A 113 -5.69 -0.07 4.90
CA HIS A 113 -5.30 -1.39 5.37
C HIS A 113 -5.30 -1.44 6.91
N GLU A 114 -4.55 -0.54 7.56
CA GLU A 114 -4.52 -0.44 9.03
C GLU A 114 -5.91 -0.15 9.63
N LEU A 115 -6.65 0.81 9.08
CA LEU A 115 -7.98 1.16 9.56
C LEU A 115 -9.02 0.05 9.29
N GLY A 116 -8.83 -0.74 8.25
CA GLY A 116 -9.70 -1.84 7.83
C GLY A 116 -9.65 -3.06 8.75
N HIS A 117 -8.55 -3.24 9.50
CA HIS A 117 -8.41 -4.27 10.55
C HIS A 117 -9.12 -3.90 11.85
N ARG A 118 -9.60 -2.66 11.99
CA ARG A 118 -10.28 -2.20 13.19
C ARG A 118 -11.69 -2.74 13.27
N ARG A 119 -12.31 -2.56 14.45
CA ARG A 119 -13.66 -3.05 14.75
C ARG A 119 -14.62 -2.76 13.60
N PRO A 120 -15.27 -3.80 13.02
CA PRO A 120 -16.22 -3.61 11.93
C PRO A 120 -17.29 -2.58 12.28
N ARG A 121 -17.65 -1.74 11.30
CA ARG A 121 -18.62 -0.63 11.42
C ARG A 121 -18.23 0.53 12.35
N SER A 122 -17.02 0.55 12.90
CA SER A 122 -16.48 1.75 13.57
C SER A 122 -16.23 2.88 12.57
N ALA A 123 -16.03 4.10 13.06
CA ALA A 123 -15.66 5.25 12.23
C ALA A 123 -14.38 4.99 11.41
N SER A 124 -13.37 4.38 12.03
CA SER A 124 -12.15 3.98 11.34
C SER A 124 -12.41 2.97 10.22
N TRP A 125 -13.25 1.97 10.48
CA TRP A 125 -13.58 0.95 9.48
C TRP A 125 -14.34 1.54 8.28
N TRP A 126 -15.26 2.47 8.53
CA TRP A 126 -15.94 3.20 7.46
C TRP A 126 -14.98 4.09 6.67
N LEU A 127 -14.08 4.80 7.36
CA LEU A 127 -13.07 5.61 6.69
C LEU A 127 -12.16 4.76 5.79
N ALA A 128 -11.75 3.56 6.23
CA ALA A 128 -11.01 2.62 5.39
C ALA A 128 -11.77 2.27 4.11
N ARG A 129 -13.07 1.96 4.21
CA ARG A 129 -13.90 1.59 3.06
C ARG A 129 -14.11 2.74 2.10
N THR A 130 -14.36 3.94 2.61
CA THR A 130 -14.48 5.15 1.77
C THR A 130 -13.16 5.46 1.07
N THR A 131 -12.04 5.29 1.76
CA THR A 131 -10.69 5.48 1.18
C THR A 131 -10.45 4.48 0.05
N LEU A 132 -10.75 3.20 0.25
CA LEU A 132 -10.58 2.19 -0.81
C LEU A 132 -11.55 2.36 -1.97
N PHE A 133 -12.77 2.85 -1.70
CA PHE A 133 -13.71 3.21 -2.76
C PHE A 133 -13.16 4.34 -3.65
N SER A 134 -12.46 5.32 -3.05
CA SER A 134 -11.83 6.42 -3.79
C SER A 134 -10.69 5.99 -4.73
N VAL A 135 -10.29 4.72 -4.68
CA VAL A 135 -9.31 4.09 -5.57
C VAL A 135 -9.85 2.81 -6.21
N LEU A 136 -11.17 2.62 -6.27
CA LEU A 136 -11.85 1.47 -6.91
C LEU A 136 -11.34 0.10 -6.44
N TYR A 137 -10.99 -0.02 -5.16
CA TYR A 137 -10.42 -1.23 -4.58
C TYR A 137 -11.08 -1.63 -3.26
N ALA A 138 -12.36 -1.31 -3.06
CA ALA A 138 -13.04 -1.53 -1.77
C ALA A 138 -13.26 -3.01 -1.41
N HIS A 139 -13.13 -3.93 -2.38
CA HIS A 139 -13.12 -5.38 -2.11
C HIS A 139 -11.85 -5.85 -1.37
N PHE A 140 -10.77 -5.06 -1.37
CA PHE A 140 -9.49 -5.40 -0.74
C PHE A 140 -9.63 -5.81 0.73
N THR A 141 -10.33 -5.04 1.57
CA THR A 141 -10.51 -5.43 3.00
C THR A 141 -11.22 -6.76 3.17
N THR A 142 -12.10 -7.13 2.24
CA THR A 142 -12.77 -8.43 2.27
C THR A 142 -11.81 -9.54 1.90
N GLU A 143 -11.06 -9.38 0.82
CA GLU A 143 -10.02 -10.33 0.40
C GLU A 143 -8.97 -10.49 1.48
N HIS A 144 -8.37 -9.38 1.90
CA HIS A 144 -7.20 -9.35 2.75
C HIS A 144 -7.51 -9.98 4.12
N ASN A 145 -8.64 -9.60 4.73
CA ASN A 145 -8.99 -10.03 6.09
C ASN A 145 -9.57 -11.45 6.16
N HIS A 146 -10.20 -11.94 5.09
CA HIS A 146 -10.86 -13.25 5.10
C HIS A 146 -10.14 -14.34 4.30
N THR A 147 -9.27 -13.96 3.37
CA THR A 147 -8.57 -14.88 2.47
C THR A 147 -7.06 -14.80 2.69
N HIS A 148 -6.42 -13.65 2.43
CA HIS A 148 -4.97 -13.53 2.49
C HIS A 148 -4.38 -13.86 3.87
N HIS A 149 -4.88 -13.26 4.96
CA HIS A 149 -4.40 -13.55 6.32
C HIS A 149 -4.50 -15.02 6.73
N ARG A 150 -5.42 -15.77 6.11
CA ARG A 150 -5.56 -17.20 6.36
C ARG A 150 -4.55 -18.02 5.55
N HIS A 151 -4.29 -17.63 4.31
CA HIS A 151 -3.56 -18.44 3.33
C HIS A 151 -2.20 -17.89 2.92
N TRP A 152 -1.73 -16.79 3.51
CA TRP A 152 -0.45 -16.19 3.17
C TRP A 152 0.70 -17.21 3.16
N ALA A 153 1.61 -17.01 2.21
CA ALA A 153 2.69 -17.91 1.83
C ALA A 153 2.26 -19.30 1.27
N ARG A 154 0.97 -19.52 0.97
CA ARG A 154 0.49 -20.73 0.25
C ARG A 154 0.17 -20.44 -1.20
N ASP A 155 0.16 -21.47 -2.04
CA ASP A 155 -0.11 -21.32 -3.48
C ASP A 155 -1.54 -20.84 -3.79
N VAL A 156 -2.47 -21.09 -2.88
CA VAL A 156 -3.87 -20.64 -2.99
C VAL A 156 -4.01 -19.12 -2.74
N ASP A 157 -3.06 -18.48 -2.06
CA ASP A 157 -3.09 -17.04 -1.82
C ASP A 157 -2.63 -16.27 -3.07
N PRO A 158 -3.49 -15.43 -3.67
CA PRO A 158 -3.15 -14.68 -4.90
C PRO A 158 -1.97 -13.72 -4.75
N THR A 159 -1.80 -13.16 -3.56
CA THR A 159 -0.78 -12.14 -3.26
C THR A 159 0.61 -12.77 -3.04
N SER A 160 0.65 -14.03 -2.63
CA SER A 160 1.90 -14.78 -2.47
C SER A 160 2.49 -15.16 -3.83
N SER A 161 3.62 -14.53 -4.19
CA SER A 161 4.26 -14.72 -5.49
C SER A 161 5.42 -15.74 -5.41
N PRO A 162 5.52 -16.72 -6.33
CA PRO A 162 6.62 -17.68 -6.33
C PRO A 162 7.89 -17.03 -6.89
N TRP A 163 9.03 -17.66 -6.62
CA TRP A 163 10.31 -17.26 -7.20
C TRP A 163 10.24 -17.14 -8.73
N GLY A 164 10.84 -16.08 -9.26
CA GLY A 164 10.94 -15.85 -10.70
C GLY A 164 9.71 -15.22 -11.36
N ARG A 165 8.58 -15.08 -10.64
CA ARG A 165 7.45 -14.29 -11.15
C ARG A 165 7.84 -12.81 -11.21
N SER A 166 7.73 -12.17 -12.38
CA SER A 166 7.95 -10.72 -12.51
C SER A 166 6.80 -9.92 -11.89
N ILE A 167 7.06 -8.67 -11.48
CA ILE A 167 6.02 -7.77 -10.97
C ILE A 167 4.89 -7.57 -12.00
N TYR A 168 5.23 -7.50 -13.30
CA TYR A 168 4.25 -7.35 -14.38
C TYR A 168 3.29 -8.55 -14.46
N ALA A 169 3.84 -9.77 -14.45
CA ALA A 169 3.03 -10.98 -14.44
C ALA A 169 2.25 -11.15 -13.13
N HIS A 170 2.81 -10.69 -12.01
CA HIS A 170 2.13 -10.70 -10.73
C HIS A 170 0.91 -9.79 -10.74
N PHE A 171 1.05 -8.53 -11.17
CA PHE A 171 -0.03 -7.54 -11.20
C PHE A 171 -1.24 -8.02 -12.01
N VAL A 172 -1.02 -8.48 -13.24
CA VAL A 172 -2.10 -8.98 -14.12
C VAL A 172 -2.81 -10.20 -13.53
N ARG A 173 -2.08 -11.03 -12.77
CA ARG A 173 -2.62 -12.26 -12.16
C ARG A 173 -3.34 -12.00 -10.84
N THR A 174 -2.78 -11.17 -9.96
CA THR A 174 -3.18 -11.07 -8.56
C THR A 174 -4.54 -10.40 -8.40
N VAL A 175 -4.79 -9.29 -9.10
CA VAL A 175 -6.03 -8.50 -8.99
C VAL A 175 -7.30 -9.32 -9.27
N PRO A 176 -7.45 -10.02 -10.41
CA PRO A 176 -8.67 -10.81 -10.66
C PRO A 176 -8.82 -12.00 -9.71
N LEU A 177 -7.71 -12.58 -9.23
CA LEU A 177 -7.73 -13.70 -8.29
C LEU A 177 -8.12 -13.24 -6.88
N GLN A 178 -7.65 -12.07 -6.44
CA GLN A 178 -8.07 -11.44 -5.20
C GLN A 178 -9.58 -11.16 -5.22
N LEU A 179 -10.09 -10.61 -6.33
CA LEU A 179 -11.52 -10.40 -6.48
C LEU A 179 -12.32 -11.72 -6.41
N LYS A 180 -11.84 -12.78 -7.06
CA LYS A 180 -12.43 -14.12 -6.96
C LYS A 180 -12.42 -14.63 -5.51
N GLY A 181 -11.34 -14.38 -4.76
CA GLY A 181 -11.21 -14.70 -3.34
C GLY A 181 -12.21 -13.95 -2.46
N ALA A 182 -12.37 -12.64 -2.67
CA ALA A 182 -13.39 -11.82 -1.99
C ALA A 182 -14.81 -12.31 -2.31
N TRP A 183 -15.08 -12.62 -3.57
CA TRP A 183 -16.37 -13.14 -4.00
C TRP A 183 -16.71 -14.48 -3.36
N ALA A 184 -15.74 -15.41 -3.32
CA ALA A 184 -15.92 -16.72 -2.70
C ALA A 184 -16.15 -16.63 -1.18
N SER A 185 -15.48 -15.70 -0.49
CA SER A 185 -15.60 -15.55 0.97
C SER A 185 -16.84 -14.75 1.41
N ARG A 186 -17.21 -13.71 0.66
CA ARG A 186 -18.30 -12.76 0.98
C ARG A 186 -19.00 -12.25 -0.28
N ARG A 187 -19.66 -13.15 -1.02
CA ARG A 187 -20.36 -12.83 -2.28
C ARG A 187 -21.27 -11.60 -2.21
N LYS A 188 -22.16 -11.53 -1.21
CA LYS A 188 -23.14 -10.44 -1.09
C LYS A 188 -22.48 -9.08 -0.88
N ASP A 189 -21.46 -9.02 -0.03
CA ASP A 189 -20.77 -7.76 0.29
C ASP A 189 -19.88 -7.32 -0.87
N THR A 190 -19.18 -8.26 -1.52
CA THR A 190 -18.37 -8.01 -2.71
C THR A 190 -19.22 -7.50 -3.86
N ALA A 191 -20.37 -8.15 -4.13
CA ALA A 191 -21.29 -7.71 -5.18
C ALA A 191 -21.80 -6.28 -4.95
N ARG A 192 -22.19 -5.93 -3.71
CA ARG A 192 -22.66 -4.58 -3.38
C ARG A 192 -21.61 -3.51 -3.66
N VAL A 193 -20.36 -3.77 -3.25
CA VAL A 193 -19.25 -2.84 -3.47
C VAL A 193 -18.96 -2.68 -4.96
N LEU A 194 -18.86 -3.78 -5.70
CA LEU A 194 -18.61 -3.72 -7.14
C LEU A 194 -19.74 -3.01 -7.89
N CYS A 195 -21.00 -3.27 -7.53
CA CYS A 195 -22.12 -2.55 -8.12
C CYS A 195 -22.04 -1.04 -7.81
N LEU A 196 -21.65 -0.67 -6.60
CA LEU A 196 -21.50 0.73 -6.21
C LEU A 196 -20.36 1.42 -6.98
N GLU A 197 -19.18 0.79 -7.05
CA GLU A 197 -18.02 1.27 -7.80
C GLU A 197 -18.32 1.39 -9.29
N ALA A 198 -18.94 0.36 -9.89
CA ALA A 198 -19.35 0.39 -11.29
C ALA A 198 -20.39 1.46 -11.58
N THR A 199 -21.42 1.59 -10.73
CA THR A 199 -22.44 2.63 -10.88
C THR A 199 -21.82 4.02 -10.78
N PHE A 200 -20.91 4.24 -9.82
CA PHE A 200 -20.21 5.50 -9.66
C PHE A 200 -19.40 5.86 -10.91
N VAL A 201 -18.59 4.92 -11.43
CA VAL A 201 -17.80 5.14 -12.64
C VAL A 201 -18.68 5.40 -13.86
N ILE A 202 -19.78 4.64 -14.03
CA ILE A 202 -20.73 4.83 -15.13
C ILE A 202 -21.36 6.23 -15.06
N VAL A 203 -21.90 6.62 -13.90
CA VAL A 203 -22.51 7.94 -13.69
C VAL A 203 -21.50 9.05 -13.93
N LEU A 204 -20.28 8.93 -13.39
CA LEU A 204 -19.23 9.91 -13.60
C LEU A 204 -18.82 9.99 -15.08
N SER A 205 -18.84 8.87 -15.81
CA SER A 205 -18.50 8.84 -17.24
C SER A 205 -19.56 9.53 -18.10
N VAL A 206 -20.84 9.34 -17.77
CA VAL A 206 -21.96 10.00 -18.45
C VAL A 206 -21.96 11.51 -18.19
N LEU A 207 -21.66 11.92 -16.94
CA LEU A 207 -21.67 13.34 -16.56
C LEU A 207 -20.39 14.08 -16.98
N ALA A 208 -19.22 13.43 -16.88
CA ALA A 208 -17.92 14.03 -17.11
C ALA A 208 -16.86 12.96 -17.41
N TRP A 209 -16.85 12.43 -18.64
CA TRP A 209 -15.90 11.40 -19.05
C TRP A 209 -14.40 11.72 -18.77
N PRO A 210 -13.90 12.98 -18.84
CA PRO A 210 -12.53 13.26 -18.47
C PRO A 210 -12.27 13.04 -16.97
N LEU A 211 -13.22 13.42 -16.11
CA LEU A 211 -13.08 13.18 -14.67
C LEU A 211 -13.12 11.69 -14.34
N SER A 212 -13.96 10.92 -15.06
CA SER A 212 -14.00 9.47 -14.94
C SER A 212 -12.66 8.82 -15.31
N LEU A 213 -12.07 9.22 -16.45
CA LEU A 213 -10.77 8.71 -16.88
C LEU A 213 -9.69 9.04 -15.83
N ALA A 214 -9.69 10.26 -15.27
CA ALA A 214 -8.73 10.65 -14.24
C ALA A 214 -8.88 9.81 -12.97
N PHE A 215 -10.13 9.57 -12.55
CA PHE A 215 -10.46 8.76 -11.39
C PHE A 215 -10.04 7.30 -11.55
N VAL A 216 -10.32 6.68 -12.70
CA VAL A 216 -9.97 5.29 -12.99
C VAL A 216 -8.46 5.13 -13.12
N ALA A 217 -7.78 6.05 -13.80
CA ALA A 217 -6.34 5.91 -14.02
C ALA A 217 -5.52 6.18 -12.74
N GLN A 218 -5.89 7.14 -11.88
CA GLN A 218 -5.23 7.28 -10.57
C GLN A 218 -5.48 6.06 -9.67
N ALA A 219 -6.68 5.48 -9.73
CA ALA A 219 -7.03 4.25 -9.02
C ALA A 219 -6.14 3.09 -9.49
N GLY A 220 -5.95 2.92 -10.80
CA GLY A 220 -5.05 1.92 -11.36
C GLY A 220 -3.61 2.05 -10.86
N VAL A 221 -3.08 3.28 -10.77
CA VAL A 221 -1.74 3.55 -10.22
C VAL A 221 -1.66 3.22 -8.72
N ALA A 222 -2.69 3.58 -7.94
CA ALA A 222 -2.75 3.26 -6.52
C ALA A 222 -2.80 1.74 -6.27
N VAL A 223 -3.63 1.02 -7.03
CA VAL A 223 -3.74 -0.44 -6.98
C VAL A 223 -2.43 -1.10 -7.41
N TYR A 224 -1.77 -0.59 -8.45
CA TYR A 224 -0.44 -1.08 -8.84
C TYR A 224 0.56 -0.99 -7.69
N LEU A 225 0.56 0.13 -6.96
CA LEU A 225 1.47 0.33 -5.84
C LEU A 225 1.17 -0.61 -4.66
N LEU A 226 -0.11 -0.89 -4.37
CA LEU A 226 -0.51 -1.93 -3.41
C LEU A 226 0.03 -3.29 -3.83
N GLU A 227 -0.19 -3.70 -5.08
CA GLU A 227 0.24 -5.01 -5.55
C GLU A 227 1.76 -5.13 -5.63
N PHE A 228 2.48 -4.04 -5.88
CA PHE A 228 3.93 -3.98 -5.70
C PHE A 228 4.33 -4.30 -4.26
N VAL A 229 3.63 -3.73 -3.26
CA VAL A 229 3.92 -3.99 -1.85
C VAL A 229 3.63 -5.45 -1.48
N ASN A 230 2.47 -5.98 -1.87
CA ASN A 230 2.12 -7.40 -1.69
C ASN A 230 3.17 -8.32 -2.33
N TYR A 231 3.55 -8.01 -3.57
CA TYR A 231 4.57 -8.73 -4.31
C TYR A 231 5.89 -8.77 -3.54
N LEU A 232 6.37 -7.60 -3.11
CA LEU A 232 7.62 -7.44 -2.37
C LEU A 232 7.61 -8.23 -1.06
N GLN A 233 6.52 -8.13 -0.31
CA GLN A 233 6.37 -8.73 1.02
C GLN A 233 6.33 -10.25 1.03
N HIS A 234 5.84 -10.86 -0.06
CA HIS A 234 5.64 -12.31 -0.15
C HIS A 234 6.43 -12.98 -1.29
N HIS A 235 7.40 -12.28 -1.90
CA HIS A 235 8.11 -12.85 -3.05
C HIS A 235 8.97 -14.05 -2.67
N GLY A 236 8.68 -15.20 -3.29
CA GLY A 236 9.49 -16.40 -3.19
C GLY A 236 9.33 -17.20 -1.90
N LEU A 237 8.79 -16.59 -0.84
CA LEU A 237 8.60 -17.23 0.45
C LEU A 237 7.32 -18.07 0.44
N ARG A 238 7.44 -19.34 0.84
CA ARG A 238 6.37 -20.32 0.81
C ARG A 238 6.37 -21.13 2.08
N ARG A 239 5.19 -21.63 2.43
CA ARG A 239 5.00 -22.59 3.53
C ARG A 239 4.21 -23.80 3.06
N GLY A 240 4.44 -24.93 3.70
CA GLY A 240 3.65 -26.14 3.46
C GLY A 240 2.17 -25.97 3.82
N ASP A 241 1.30 -26.80 3.24
CA ASP A 241 -0.14 -26.74 3.50
C ASP A 241 -0.51 -27.05 4.97
N ASP A 242 0.29 -27.90 5.62
CA ASP A 242 0.16 -28.24 7.04
C ASP A 242 1.09 -27.40 7.94
N GLU A 243 1.91 -26.54 7.36
CA GLU A 243 2.87 -25.73 8.10
C GLU A 243 2.19 -24.52 8.76
N ARG A 244 2.48 -24.35 10.06
CA ARG A 244 1.99 -23.22 10.84
C ARG A 244 2.66 -21.93 10.33
N PRO A 245 1.89 -20.84 10.11
CA PRO A 245 2.50 -19.59 9.67
C PRO A 245 3.43 -19.05 10.77
N ASN A 246 4.59 -18.53 10.34
CA ASN A 246 5.63 -17.96 11.19
C ASN A 246 6.35 -16.86 10.40
N ALA A 247 7.22 -16.09 11.07
CA ALA A 247 7.80 -14.88 10.50
C ALA A 247 8.76 -15.10 9.30
N THR A 248 9.26 -16.32 9.06
CA THR A 248 10.12 -16.61 7.88
C THR A 248 9.36 -16.55 6.55
N HIS A 249 8.02 -16.58 6.59
CA HIS A 249 7.15 -16.61 5.43
C HIS A 249 6.81 -15.22 4.84
N ALA A 250 7.41 -14.16 5.39
CA ALA A 250 7.24 -12.79 4.91
C ALA A 250 8.57 -12.03 4.99
N TRP A 251 8.77 -11.11 4.05
CA TRP A 251 9.91 -10.21 4.08
C TRP A 251 9.70 -9.09 5.10
N GLU A 252 10.75 -8.78 5.85
CA GLU A 252 10.80 -7.63 6.75
C GLU A 252 11.75 -6.55 6.20
N SER A 253 11.43 -5.28 6.44
CA SER A 253 12.37 -4.17 6.21
C SER A 253 12.43 -3.24 7.42
N ARG A 254 13.65 -3.04 7.89
CA ARG A 254 13.96 -2.19 9.06
C ARG A 254 14.37 -0.77 8.68
N HIS A 255 14.22 -0.39 7.42
CA HIS A 255 14.57 0.93 6.90
C HIS A 255 13.66 2.01 7.48
N ARG A 256 14.28 3.03 8.07
CA ARG A 256 13.59 3.97 8.97
C ARG A 256 12.53 4.80 8.25
N LEU A 257 12.85 5.38 7.08
CA LEU A 257 11.88 6.21 6.37
C LEU A 257 10.71 5.34 5.92
N SER A 258 10.98 4.20 5.27
CA SER A 258 9.94 3.25 4.86
C SER A 258 9.01 2.88 6.03
N ARG A 259 9.58 2.57 7.20
CA ARG A 259 8.79 2.27 8.41
C ARG A 259 7.92 3.45 8.84
N TRP A 260 8.47 4.66 8.91
CA TRP A 260 7.71 5.82 9.39
C TRP A 260 6.61 6.27 8.42
N THR A 261 6.92 6.30 7.13
CA THR A 261 6.02 6.86 6.11
C THR A 261 4.98 5.87 5.61
N LEU A 262 5.21 4.56 5.83
CA LEU A 262 4.27 3.49 5.51
C LEU A 262 3.67 2.86 6.77
N MET A 263 3.56 3.63 7.86
CA MET A 263 2.88 3.22 9.10
C MET A 263 3.33 1.83 9.55
N GLU A 264 4.64 1.64 9.73
CA GLU A 264 5.29 0.41 10.21
C GLU A 264 4.94 -0.88 9.42
N LEU A 265 4.23 -0.78 8.29
CA LEU A 265 3.90 -1.88 7.38
C LEU A 265 5.13 -2.74 6.99
N PRO A 266 6.34 -2.17 6.83
CA PRO A 266 7.54 -2.96 6.59
C PRO A 266 7.89 -4.01 7.67
N LEU A 267 7.35 -3.88 8.88
CA LEU A 267 7.38 -4.92 9.93
C LEU A 267 6.30 -5.99 9.66
N HIS A 268 6.24 -6.43 8.42
CA HIS A 268 5.16 -7.24 7.86
C HIS A 268 4.98 -8.62 8.50
N PRO A 269 6.05 -9.34 8.90
CA PRO A 269 5.88 -10.58 9.65
C PRO A 269 5.08 -10.37 10.93
N SER A 270 5.35 -9.29 11.67
CA SER A 270 4.61 -8.94 12.89
C SER A 270 3.12 -8.73 12.62
N HIS A 271 2.81 -8.06 11.51
CA HIS A 271 1.43 -7.88 11.04
C HIS A 271 0.74 -9.22 10.78
N HIS A 272 1.37 -10.15 10.06
CA HIS A 272 0.76 -11.45 9.77
C HIS A 272 0.67 -12.40 10.97
N MET A 273 1.59 -12.28 11.92
CA MET A 273 1.53 -13.05 13.17
C MET A 273 0.32 -12.64 14.01
N LYS A 274 -0.05 -11.36 14.00
CA LYS A 274 -1.27 -10.86 14.65
C LYS A 274 -1.80 -9.60 13.97
N SER A 275 -2.69 -9.78 12.99
CA SER A 275 -3.21 -8.68 12.13
C SER A 275 -4.06 -7.64 12.85
N SER A 276 -4.54 -7.94 14.06
CA SER A 276 -5.23 -6.98 14.93
C SER A 276 -4.30 -6.02 15.67
N THR A 277 -2.98 -6.24 15.58
CA THR A 277 -1.97 -5.36 16.18
C THR A 277 -1.89 -4.07 15.38
N ARG A 278 -2.12 -2.94 16.05
CA ARG A 278 -2.00 -1.62 15.42
C ARG A 278 -0.56 -1.37 14.99
N TYR A 279 -0.38 -0.56 13.97
CA TYR A 279 0.94 -0.33 13.39
C TYR A 279 2.00 0.16 14.39
N GLU A 280 1.65 1.04 15.34
CA GLU A 280 2.60 1.54 16.34
C GLU A 280 3.06 0.47 17.33
N ARG A 281 2.40 -0.70 17.30
CA ARG A 281 2.65 -1.85 18.15
C ARG A 281 3.41 -2.99 17.44
N LEU A 282 3.74 -2.85 16.17
CA LEU A 282 4.46 -3.88 15.43
C LEU A 282 5.90 -4.02 15.97
N GLY A 283 6.37 -5.27 16.02
CA GLY A 283 7.69 -5.65 16.50
C GLY A 283 8.59 -6.13 15.37
N VAL A 284 9.89 -6.25 15.65
CA VAL A 284 10.85 -6.85 14.73
C VAL A 284 10.92 -8.37 14.91
N HIS A 285 11.18 -9.09 13.83
CA HIS A 285 11.37 -10.55 13.81
C HIS A 285 12.73 -10.88 13.20
N ASP A 286 13.69 -11.32 14.01
CA ASP A 286 15.06 -11.62 13.56
C ASP A 286 15.14 -12.87 12.69
N GLU A 287 14.19 -13.78 12.86
CA GLU A 287 14.00 -14.96 12.02
C GLU A 287 13.47 -14.62 10.61
N ALA A 288 12.89 -13.44 10.41
CA ALA A 288 12.33 -13.06 9.11
C ALA A 288 13.42 -12.64 8.13
N PRO A 289 13.35 -13.07 6.85
CA PRO A 289 14.29 -12.64 5.83
C PRO A 289 14.18 -11.12 5.62
N GLN A 290 15.32 -10.44 5.58
CA GLN A 290 15.39 -8.98 5.49
C GLN A 290 15.51 -8.50 4.04
N LEU A 291 14.75 -7.47 3.68
CA LEU A 291 14.94 -6.79 2.42
C LEU A 291 16.29 -6.06 2.39
N PRO A 292 17.00 -6.05 1.23
CA PRO A 292 18.31 -5.42 1.12
C PRO A 292 18.24 -3.89 1.18
N PHE A 293 17.09 -3.30 0.87
CA PHE A 293 16.84 -1.87 0.85
C PHE A 293 15.42 -1.55 1.34
N GLY A 294 15.14 -0.27 1.58
CA GLY A 294 13.80 0.23 1.87
C GLY A 294 12.84 0.08 0.68
N TYR A 295 11.53 0.17 0.97
CA TYR A 295 10.46 -0.06 -0.01
C TYR A 295 10.58 0.84 -1.24
N TYR A 296 11.01 2.09 -1.04
CA TYR A 296 11.16 3.07 -2.12
C TYR A 296 12.27 2.69 -3.13
N ALA A 297 13.40 2.18 -2.65
CA ALA A 297 14.46 1.67 -3.54
C ALA A 297 14.06 0.32 -4.17
N MET A 298 13.38 -0.53 -3.39
CA MET A 298 12.88 -1.81 -3.87
C MET A 298 11.84 -1.67 -4.99
N PHE A 299 11.11 -0.54 -5.05
CA PHE A 299 10.22 -0.21 -6.16
C PHE A 299 10.95 -0.26 -7.50
N TRP A 300 12.07 0.46 -7.62
CA TRP A 300 12.89 0.46 -8.83
C TRP A 300 13.46 -0.91 -9.15
N LEU A 301 13.96 -1.62 -8.14
CA LEU A 301 14.58 -2.94 -8.33
C LEU A 301 13.56 -3.97 -8.81
N ALA A 302 12.33 -3.96 -8.29
CA ALA A 302 11.26 -4.89 -8.70
C ALA A 302 10.90 -4.76 -10.19
N HIS A 303 11.08 -3.57 -10.77
CA HIS A 303 10.90 -3.33 -12.21
C HIS A 303 12.06 -3.86 -13.06
N VAL A 304 13.11 -4.40 -12.44
CA VAL A 304 14.19 -5.13 -13.09
C VAL A 304 14.22 -6.56 -12.53
N PRO A 305 13.28 -7.45 -12.92
CA PRO A 305 13.06 -8.75 -12.26
C PRO A 305 14.32 -9.63 -12.09
N PRO A 306 15.26 -9.70 -13.07
CA PRO A 306 16.49 -10.47 -12.89
C PRO A 306 17.40 -9.93 -11.77
N VAL A 307 17.40 -8.61 -11.52
CA VAL A 307 18.17 -8.01 -10.43
C VAL A 307 17.46 -8.23 -9.10
N PHE A 308 16.15 -7.95 -9.06
CA PHE A 308 15.30 -8.18 -7.89
C PHE A 308 15.42 -9.61 -7.35
N GLY A 309 15.20 -10.61 -8.22
CA GLY A 309 15.22 -12.02 -7.81
C GLY A 309 16.60 -12.47 -7.32
N ARG A 310 17.70 -11.98 -7.92
CA ARG A 310 19.07 -12.29 -7.46
C ARG A 310 19.34 -11.71 -6.07
N LEU A 311 18.90 -10.48 -5.81
CA LEU A 311 19.10 -9.82 -4.52
C LEU A 311 18.33 -10.52 -3.41
N LEU A 312 17.05 -10.86 -3.64
CA LEU A 312 16.23 -11.56 -2.64
C LEU A 312 16.75 -12.96 -2.34
N ARG A 313 17.14 -13.74 -3.36
CA ARG A 313 17.77 -15.05 -3.14
C ARG A 313 19.04 -14.95 -2.29
N LYS A 314 19.86 -13.90 -2.50
CA LYS A 314 21.05 -13.66 -1.68
C LYS A 314 20.68 -13.43 -0.21
N GLN A 315 19.60 -12.70 0.07
CA GLN A 315 19.14 -12.46 1.44
C GLN A 315 18.58 -13.72 2.11
N VAL A 316 17.77 -14.53 1.41
CA VAL A 316 17.26 -15.81 1.95
C VAL A 316 18.41 -16.76 2.27
N ASN A 317 19.38 -16.90 1.35
CA ASN A 317 20.54 -17.77 1.56
C ASN A 317 21.39 -17.31 2.74
N ALA A 318 21.54 -15.99 2.94
CA ALA A 318 22.28 -15.43 4.07
C ALA A 318 21.55 -15.66 5.41
N ALA A 319 20.22 -15.69 5.39
CA ALA A 319 19.38 -15.94 6.57
C ALA A 319 19.25 -17.43 6.93
N GLY A 320 19.76 -18.35 6.09
CA GLY A 320 19.61 -19.80 6.31
C GLY A 320 18.17 -20.30 6.12
N ALA A 321 17.32 -19.54 5.43
CA ALA A 321 15.89 -19.82 5.24
C ALA A 321 15.59 -20.55 3.91
N ALA A 322 16.50 -21.41 3.44
CA ALA A 322 16.39 -22.15 2.19
C ALA A 322 15.91 -23.58 2.41
#